data_AF-A0A3N4V4H3-F1
#
_entry.id   AF-A0A3N4V4H3-F1
#
_cell.length_a   1.000
_cell.length_b   1.000
_cell.length_c   1.000
_cell.angle_alpha   90.00
_cell.angle_beta   90.00
_cell.angle_gamma   90.00
#
_symmetry.space_group_name_H-M   'P 1'
#
loop_
_entity.id
_entity.type
_entity.pdbx_description
1 polymer ?
#
loop_
_entity_poly.entity_id
_entity_poly.type
_entity_poly.pdbx_seq_one_letter_code
_entity_poly.pdbx_strand_id
1 'polypeptide(L)'
;MVLQRLPRQPVLDGIDLFRRLDADEDGLTLDDPHRVDKVVADVADKLREALATPTTVQGWRAQAMFSSLVAALDECDLMTFVDTGEIYYDGAKVKAPDFFLHLRSGRRLLVDVKSHSTPGVFSPDASVKFKASEVARLSRFAEMYAAELFFAIYFPEIATWILLAKDDFETTSTGSSRITVMDALRRNRLALLGDRTIGTVSPLELVLHVDPDKRRSVDEDGKAVFIVKSVELLAAGTTITDETEQKIAYFLMLYGNFPAEQEPIFEGGQLTQLRMHAASVEESGHGFEVVGPLSSMYARLFEGRTTGPMGVTALDISIDPGTLATLIPKDFDFAGSKLPLWVMELNPGED
;
A
#
# COMPACT_ATOMS: atom_id res chain seq x y z
N MET A 1 14.58 4.77 14.66
CA MET A 1 13.51 5.44 15.45
C MET A 1 12.35 5.56 14.50
N VAL A 2 11.25 4.85 14.72
CA VAL A 2 10.13 4.81 13.77
C VAL A 2 9.24 6.05 13.86
N LEU A 3 8.51 6.39 12.79
CA LEU A 3 7.43 7.39 12.84
C LEU A 3 6.46 7.10 13.99
N GLN A 4 5.87 8.15 14.57
CA GLN A 4 4.84 8.03 15.60
C GLN A 4 3.60 8.79 15.16
N ARG A 5 2.43 8.16 15.31
CA ARG A 5 1.16 8.82 15.03
C ARG A 5 0.79 9.70 16.22
N LEU A 6 0.68 11.00 16.00
CA LEU A 6 0.11 11.90 17.00
C LEU A 6 -1.38 11.54 17.18
N PRO A 7 -1.86 11.25 18.41
CA PRO A 7 -3.26 10.93 18.64
C PRO A 7 -4.15 12.12 18.26
N ARG A 8 -5.21 11.86 17.48
CA ARG A 8 -6.26 12.86 17.22
C ARG A 8 -7.14 13.02 18.46
N GLN A 9 -7.76 14.18 18.62
CA GLN A 9 -8.75 14.46 19.65
C GLN A 9 -10.14 14.47 19.01
N PRO A 10 -10.93 13.39 19.12
CA PRO A 10 -12.20 13.27 18.39
C PRO A 10 -13.20 14.39 18.67
N VAL A 11 -13.17 14.95 19.90
CA VAL A 11 -14.01 16.10 20.27
C VAL A 11 -13.67 17.33 19.45
N LEU A 12 -12.39 17.61 19.21
CA LEU A 12 -11.95 18.74 18.39
C LEU A 12 -12.28 18.52 16.92
N ASP A 13 -12.17 17.28 16.42
CA ASP A 13 -12.57 16.93 15.06
C ASP A 13 -14.08 17.16 14.84
N GLY A 14 -14.91 16.81 15.82
CA GLY A 14 -16.36 17.06 15.79
C GLY A 14 -16.71 18.56 15.79
N ILE A 15 -16.02 19.36 16.60
CA ILE A 15 -16.20 20.82 16.64
C ILE A 15 -15.76 21.47 15.32
N ASP A 16 -14.61 21.08 14.76
CA ASP A 16 -14.16 21.63 13.47
C ASP A 16 -15.09 21.24 12.32
N LEU A 17 -15.59 20.00 12.30
CA LEU A 17 -16.60 19.57 11.34
C LEU A 17 -17.87 20.42 11.45
N PHE A 18 -18.37 20.61 12.68
CA PHE A 18 -19.53 21.45 12.94
C PHE A 18 -19.31 22.88 12.44
N ARG A 19 -18.18 23.51 12.81
CA ARG A 19 -17.81 24.87 12.37
C ARG A 19 -17.79 25.02 10.85
N ARG A 20 -17.39 23.99 10.10
CA ARG A 20 -17.31 24.02 8.63
C ARG A 20 -18.64 23.83 7.92
N LEU A 21 -19.59 23.13 8.54
CA LEU A 21 -20.84 22.70 7.90
C LEU A 21 -22.07 23.45 8.40
N ASP A 22 -22.05 23.88 9.65
CA ASP A 22 -23.11 24.69 10.24
C ASP A 22 -23.18 26.05 9.53
N ALA A 23 -24.39 26.48 9.22
CA ALA A 23 -24.66 27.82 8.72
C ALA A 23 -25.01 28.72 9.89
N ASP A 24 -24.56 29.97 9.85
CA ASP A 24 -24.99 30.94 10.85
C ASP A 24 -26.51 31.18 10.72
N GLU A 25 -27.26 30.73 11.72
CA GLU A 25 -28.71 30.91 11.78
C GLU A 25 -29.02 31.98 12.83
N ASP A 26 -29.37 33.17 12.33
CA ASP A 26 -29.66 34.36 13.13
C ASP A 26 -30.63 34.03 14.28
N GLY A 27 -30.15 34.22 15.51
CA GLY A 27 -30.95 34.09 16.73
C GLY A 27 -30.89 32.74 17.43
N LEU A 28 -30.19 31.73 16.89
CA LEU A 28 -29.96 30.44 17.56
C LEU A 28 -28.57 30.35 18.20
N THR A 29 -28.48 29.74 19.37
CA THR A 29 -27.20 29.44 20.04
C THR A 29 -26.54 28.21 19.42
N LEU A 30 -25.23 28.02 19.64
CA LEU A 30 -24.47 26.89 19.07
C LEU A 30 -24.86 25.53 19.68
N ASP A 31 -25.44 25.55 20.88
CA ASP A 31 -25.92 24.37 21.60
C ASP A 31 -27.38 24.01 21.27
N ASP A 32 -28.02 24.73 20.33
CA ASP A 32 -29.36 24.37 19.85
C ASP A 32 -29.32 22.99 19.19
N PRO A 33 -30.07 21.99 19.70
CA PRO A 33 -30.10 20.64 19.13
C PRO A 33 -30.51 20.61 17.65
N HIS A 34 -31.33 21.56 17.19
CA HIS A 34 -31.78 21.62 15.81
C HIS A 34 -30.64 21.86 14.83
N ARG A 35 -29.65 22.68 15.20
CA ARG A 35 -28.45 22.94 14.39
C ARG A 35 -27.58 21.70 14.27
N VAL A 36 -27.39 21.00 15.39
CA VAL A 36 -26.63 19.73 15.42
C VAL A 36 -27.30 18.68 14.54
N ASP A 37 -28.62 18.50 14.69
CA ASP A 37 -29.38 17.52 13.91
C ASP A 37 -29.32 17.80 12.40
N LYS A 38 -29.38 19.08 12.01
CA LYS A 38 -29.24 19.50 10.61
C LYS A 38 -27.86 19.17 10.04
N VAL A 39 -26.78 19.48 10.77
CA VAL A 39 -25.42 19.11 10.35
C VAL A 39 -25.27 17.59 10.21
N VAL A 40 -25.81 16.81 11.15
CA VAL A 40 -25.78 15.34 11.10
C VAL A 40 -26.51 14.82 9.85
N ALA A 41 -27.69 15.37 9.54
CA ALA A 41 -28.45 15.00 8.34
C ALA A 41 -27.66 15.33 7.05
N ASP A 42 -27.10 16.54 6.97
CA ASP A 42 -26.30 16.99 5.83
C ASP A 42 -25.05 16.12 5.62
N VAL A 43 -24.36 15.74 6.71
CA VAL A 43 -23.22 14.82 6.68
C VAL A 43 -23.64 13.45 6.17
N ALA A 44 -24.76 12.93 6.66
CA ALA A 44 -25.25 11.61 6.25
C ALA A 44 -25.56 11.57 4.74
N ASP A 45 -26.21 12.60 4.20
CA ASP A 45 -26.54 12.66 2.78
C ASP A 45 -25.30 12.81 1.89
N LYS A 46 -24.39 13.73 2.23
CA LYS A 46 -23.11 13.91 1.51
C LYS A 46 -22.23 12.67 1.58
N LEU A 47 -22.22 11.97 2.72
CA LEU A 47 -21.46 10.73 2.87
C LEU A 47 -22.03 9.62 1.96
N ARG A 48 -23.36 9.47 1.89
CA ARG A 48 -24.00 8.51 0.96
C ARG A 48 -23.64 8.81 -0.49
N GLU A 49 -23.66 10.08 -0.90
CA GLU A 49 -23.26 10.50 -2.24
C GLU A 49 -21.79 10.17 -2.54
N ALA A 50 -20.89 10.51 -1.61
CA ALA A 50 -19.46 10.25 -1.75
C ALA A 50 -19.16 8.75 -1.84
N LEU A 51 -19.79 7.93 -0.98
CA LEU A 51 -19.62 6.48 -0.97
C LEU A 51 -20.25 5.80 -2.18
N ALA A 52 -21.29 6.40 -2.78
CA ALA A 52 -21.90 5.92 -4.02
C ALA A 52 -21.04 6.22 -5.26
N THR A 53 -19.98 7.03 -5.13
CA THR A 53 -19.09 7.42 -6.23
C THR A 53 -17.80 6.59 -6.22
N PRO A 54 -17.63 5.56 -7.06
CA PRO A 54 -16.51 4.63 -6.97
C PRO A 54 -15.15 5.31 -7.12
N THR A 55 -15.03 6.30 -8.01
CA THR A 55 -13.78 7.05 -8.22
C THR A 55 -13.34 7.81 -6.98
N THR A 56 -14.29 8.35 -6.21
CA THR A 56 -14.01 9.05 -4.94
C THR A 56 -13.50 8.06 -3.90
N VAL A 57 -14.18 6.93 -3.72
CA VAL A 57 -13.77 5.87 -2.78
C VAL A 57 -12.37 5.35 -3.13
N GLN A 58 -12.11 5.08 -4.41
CA GLN A 58 -10.79 4.59 -4.83
C GLN A 58 -9.68 5.64 -4.66
N GLY A 59 -9.97 6.92 -4.89
CA GLY A 59 -9.02 8.01 -4.62
C GLY A 59 -8.63 8.09 -3.15
N TRP A 60 -9.62 8.05 -2.25
CA TRP A 60 -9.39 8.05 -0.80
C TRP A 60 -8.60 6.83 -0.33
N ARG A 61 -8.94 5.64 -0.83
CA ARG A 61 -8.20 4.42 -0.50
C ARG A 61 -6.75 4.49 -0.97
N ALA A 62 -6.49 5.04 -2.16
CA ALA A 62 -5.13 5.21 -2.64
C ALA A 62 -4.33 6.18 -1.76
N GLN A 63 -4.91 7.29 -1.33
CA GLN A 63 -4.27 8.23 -0.39
C GLN A 63 -4.00 7.57 0.97
N ALA A 64 -4.98 6.85 1.53
CA ALA A 64 -4.82 6.12 2.79
C ALA A 64 -3.72 5.07 2.69
N MET A 65 -3.76 4.24 1.65
CA MET A 65 -2.73 3.23 1.37
C MET A 65 -1.35 3.84 1.22
N PHE A 66 -1.20 4.94 0.48
CA PHE A 66 0.08 5.63 0.34
C PHE A 66 0.60 6.12 1.70
N SER A 67 -0.22 6.80 2.49
CA SER A 67 0.20 7.31 3.80
C SER A 67 0.67 6.18 4.73
N SER A 68 -0.07 5.08 4.75
CA SER A 68 0.24 3.94 5.60
C SER A 68 1.47 3.16 5.07
N LEU A 69 1.68 3.12 3.75
CA LEU A 69 2.90 2.60 3.12
C LEU A 69 4.13 3.42 3.54
N VAL A 70 4.07 4.75 3.45
CA VAL A 70 5.17 5.65 3.87
C VAL A 70 5.49 5.44 5.35
N ALA A 71 4.47 5.34 6.19
CA ALA A 71 4.65 5.03 7.61
C ALA A 71 5.31 3.66 7.83
N ALA A 72 4.99 2.66 7.01
CA ALA A 72 5.53 1.32 7.13
C ALA A 72 6.99 1.18 6.65
N LEU A 73 7.42 1.96 5.64
CA LEU A 73 8.78 1.93 5.09
C LEU A 73 9.82 2.74 5.91
N ASP A 74 9.37 3.73 6.69
CA ASP A 74 10.13 4.41 7.75
C ASP A 74 11.34 5.29 7.34
N GLU A 75 11.45 5.78 6.10
CA GLU A 75 12.47 6.79 5.73
C GLU A 75 12.02 8.25 5.90
N CYS A 76 10.82 8.44 6.44
CA CYS A 76 10.23 9.73 6.74
C CYS A 76 10.30 10.01 8.25
N ASP A 77 10.61 11.24 8.65
CA ASP A 77 10.58 11.68 10.06
C ASP A 77 9.41 12.65 10.36
N LEU A 78 8.76 13.18 9.32
CA LEU A 78 7.47 13.90 9.44
C LEU A 78 6.61 13.72 8.19
N MET A 79 5.38 13.24 8.37
CA MET A 79 4.35 13.19 7.32
C MET A 79 3.12 13.97 7.76
N THR A 80 2.61 14.85 6.90
CA THR A 80 1.39 15.62 7.14
C THR A 80 0.49 15.64 5.90
N PHE A 81 -0.82 15.59 6.13
CA PHE A 81 -1.83 15.83 5.08
C PHE A 81 -1.91 17.34 4.83
N VAL A 82 -1.84 17.77 3.58
CA VAL A 82 -1.81 19.20 3.23
C VAL A 82 -3.16 19.67 2.72
N ASP A 83 -3.89 18.84 1.98
CA ASP A 83 -5.16 19.18 1.33
C ASP A 83 -6.40 19.14 2.25
N THR A 84 -6.26 18.72 3.51
CA THR A 84 -7.36 18.59 4.48
C THR A 84 -7.62 19.82 5.35
N GLY A 85 -6.73 20.81 5.29
CA GLY A 85 -6.79 22.06 6.06
C GLY A 85 -7.34 23.27 5.29
N GLU A 86 -7.57 24.36 6.00
CA GLU A 86 -7.79 25.67 5.36
C GLU A 86 -6.46 26.22 4.84
N ILE A 87 -6.42 26.59 3.57
CA ILE A 87 -5.24 27.11 2.91
C ILE A 87 -5.54 28.51 2.38
N TYR A 88 -4.85 29.49 2.96
CA TYR A 88 -4.85 30.87 2.48
C TYR A 88 -3.56 31.11 1.73
N TYR A 89 -3.65 31.65 0.52
CA TYR A 89 -2.49 31.95 -0.31
C TYR A 89 -2.72 33.27 -1.05
N ASP A 90 -1.64 33.98 -1.33
CA ASP A 90 -1.65 35.19 -2.15
C ASP A 90 -1.20 34.87 -3.59
N GLY A 91 -1.70 35.64 -4.54
CA GLY A 91 -1.32 35.56 -5.96
C GLY A 91 -2.09 34.53 -6.78
N ALA A 92 -1.39 33.87 -7.72
CA ALA A 92 -2.01 32.99 -8.70
C ALA A 92 -2.57 31.73 -8.04
N LYS A 93 -3.68 31.20 -8.60
CA LYS A 93 -4.32 29.95 -8.13
C LYS A 93 -3.28 28.85 -7.92
N VAL A 94 -3.32 28.17 -6.78
CA VAL A 94 -2.50 27.00 -6.47
C VAL A 94 -3.38 25.75 -6.32
N LYS A 95 -2.74 24.59 -6.23
CA LYS A 95 -3.36 23.32 -5.84
C LYS A 95 -2.46 22.71 -4.77
N ALA A 96 -3.01 22.42 -3.61
CA ALA A 96 -2.31 21.68 -2.57
C ALA A 96 -2.14 20.21 -3.02
N PRO A 97 -0.93 19.65 -2.92
CA PRO A 97 -0.69 18.21 -2.96
C PRO A 97 -1.33 17.51 -1.75
N ASP A 98 -1.44 16.18 -1.78
CA ASP A 98 -2.08 15.43 -0.70
C ASP A 98 -1.19 15.38 0.55
N PHE A 99 0.12 15.19 0.37
CA PHE A 99 1.07 14.99 1.47
C PHE A 99 2.28 15.93 1.39
N PHE A 100 2.76 16.33 2.57
CA PHE A 100 4.11 16.84 2.78
C PHE A 100 4.90 15.78 3.58
N LEU A 101 6.08 15.44 3.08
CA LEU A 101 7.02 14.49 3.69
C LEU A 101 8.35 15.20 3.96
N HIS A 102 8.82 15.15 5.19
CA HIS A 102 10.21 15.39 5.54
C HIS A 102 10.90 14.02 5.61
N LEU A 103 11.96 13.84 4.82
CA LEU A 103 12.72 12.61 4.80
C LEU A 103 13.90 12.72 5.77
N ARG A 104 14.36 11.57 6.29
CA ARG A 104 15.56 11.49 7.14
C ARG A 104 16.83 12.02 6.45
N SER A 105 16.85 12.03 5.12
CA SER A 105 17.90 12.64 4.31
C SER A 105 17.92 14.18 4.37
N GLY A 106 16.91 14.81 4.98
CA GLY A 106 16.70 16.26 5.02
C GLY A 106 15.93 16.81 3.81
N ARG A 107 15.54 15.94 2.86
CA ARG A 107 14.74 16.33 1.70
C ARG A 107 13.29 16.57 2.10
N ARG A 108 12.65 17.50 1.39
CA ARG A 108 11.26 17.91 1.59
C ARG A 108 10.48 17.62 0.34
N LEU A 109 9.51 16.74 0.43
CA LEU A 109 8.70 16.30 -0.69
C LEU A 109 7.27 16.73 -0.47
N LEU A 110 6.65 17.23 -1.52
CA LEU A 110 5.21 17.34 -1.63
C LEU A 110 4.73 16.31 -2.64
N VAL A 111 3.74 15.50 -2.26
CA VAL A 111 3.29 14.35 -3.04
C VAL A 111 1.81 14.49 -3.37
N ASP A 112 1.49 14.50 -4.67
CA ASP A 112 0.11 14.33 -5.18
C ASP A 112 -0.08 12.85 -5.52
N VAL A 113 -1.08 12.20 -4.90
CA VAL A 113 -1.38 10.78 -5.05
C VAL A 113 -2.43 10.57 -6.12
N LYS A 114 -2.21 9.55 -6.95
CA LYS A 114 -3.15 9.10 -7.98
C LYS A 114 -3.29 7.59 -7.95
N SER A 115 -4.50 7.13 -8.21
CA SER A 115 -4.75 5.78 -8.66
C SER A 115 -5.04 5.82 -10.16
N HIS A 116 -4.28 5.07 -10.94
CA HIS A 116 -4.43 4.98 -12.38
C HIS A 116 -4.76 3.54 -12.77
N SER A 117 -6.01 3.34 -13.21
CA SER A 117 -6.44 2.08 -13.80
C SER A 117 -6.57 2.23 -15.30
N THR A 118 -6.12 1.22 -16.04
CA THR A 118 -6.27 1.14 -17.49
C THR A 118 -7.46 0.25 -17.84
N PRO A 119 -8.42 0.70 -18.66
CA PRO A 119 -9.51 -0.15 -19.11
C PRO A 119 -8.97 -1.35 -19.90
N GLY A 120 -9.38 -2.56 -19.52
CA GLY A 120 -9.00 -3.79 -20.23
C GLY A 120 -7.70 -4.42 -19.71
N VAL A 121 -6.93 -5.04 -20.60
CA VAL A 121 -5.65 -5.69 -20.23
C VAL A 121 -4.61 -4.61 -19.97
N PHE A 122 -3.90 -4.71 -18.85
CA PHE A 122 -2.79 -3.83 -18.51
C PHE A 122 -1.79 -3.76 -19.67
N SER A 123 -1.49 -2.54 -20.12
CA SER A 123 -0.55 -2.29 -21.20
C SER A 123 0.64 -1.49 -20.68
N PRO A 124 1.87 -1.98 -20.85
CA PRO A 124 3.07 -1.23 -20.47
C PRO A 124 3.26 0.09 -21.25
N ASP A 125 2.67 0.18 -22.44
CA ASP A 125 2.69 1.36 -23.30
C ASP A 125 1.57 2.37 -22.99
N ALA A 126 0.66 2.03 -22.06
CA ALA A 126 -0.34 2.97 -21.58
C ALA A 126 0.36 4.19 -20.95
N SER A 127 -0.28 5.35 -21.05
CA SER A 127 0.31 6.61 -20.58
C SER A 127 -0.54 7.27 -19.51
N VAL A 128 0.11 7.71 -18.44
CA VAL A 128 -0.48 8.63 -17.46
C VAL A 128 -0.31 10.05 -17.97
N LYS A 129 -1.37 10.86 -17.87
CA LYS A 129 -1.39 12.24 -18.35
C LYS A 129 -1.92 13.19 -17.28
N PHE A 130 -1.23 14.32 -17.11
CA PHE A 130 -1.64 15.42 -16.26
C PHE A 130 -1.83 16.69 -17.07
N LYS A 131 -2.88 17.45 -16.76
CA LYS A 131 -3.12 18.74 -17.42
C LYS A 131 -1.99 19.71 -17.07
N ALA A 132 -1.52 20.48 -18.05
CA ALA A 132 -0.49 21.51 -17.86
C ALA A 132 -0.83 22.47 -16.69
N SER A 133 -2.09 22.89 -16.63
CA SER A 133 -2.61 23.80 -15.59
C SER A 133 -2.68 23.16 -14.19
N GLU A 134 -2.75 21.83 -14.10
CA GLU A 134 -2.70 21.12 -12.82
C GLU A 134 -1.26 21.08 -12.30
N VAL A 135 -0.33 20.61 -13.14
CA VAL A 135 1.10 20.55 -12.79
C VAL A 135 1.65 21.93 -12.43
N ALA A 136 1.27 22.97 -13.16
CA ALA A 136 1.67 24.35 -12.85
C ALA A 136 1.13 24.84 -11.49
N ARG A 137 -0.10 24.47 -11.13
CA ARG A 137 -0.71 24.84 -9.84
C ARG A 137 -0.06 24.12 -8.65
N LEU A 138 0.28 22.84 -8.83
CA LEU A 138 1.03 22.06 -7.85
C LEU A 138 2.47 22.60 -7.71
N SER A 139 3.12 22.94 -8.83
CA SER A 139 4.48 23.48 -8.83
C SER A 139 4.59 24.77 -8.05
N ARG A 140 3.65 25.72 -8.27
CA ARG A 140 3.60 26.97 -7.50
C ARG A 140 3.44 26.72 -6.01
N PHE A 141 2.60 25.75 -5.62
CA PHE A 141 2.45 25.39 -4.22
C PHE A 141 3.76 24.84 -3.64
N ALA A 142 4.45 23.99 -4.40
CA ALA A 142 5.72 23.42 -3.97
C ALA A 142 6.84 24.45 -3.83
N GLU A 143 6.88 25.44 -4.71
CA GLU A 143 7.78 26.61 -4.60
C GLU A 143 7.52 27.40 -3.31
N MET A 144 6.25 27.67 -2.97
CA MET A 144 5.89 28.35 -1.72
C MET A 144 6.32 27.56 -0.46
N TYR A 145 6.30 26.24 -0.55
CA TYR A 145 6.68 25.33 0.54
C TYR A 145 8.18 25.02 0.61
N ALA A 146 8.97 25.49 -0.37
CA ALA A 146 10.37 25.13 -0.56
C ALA A 146 10.59 23.60 -0.51
N ALA A 147 9.77 22.87 -1.29
CA ALA A 147 9.77 21.40 -1.36
C ALA A 147 9.76 20.91 -2.80
N GLU A 148 10.25 19.70 -3.02
CA GLU A 148 10.26 19.01 -4.31
C GLU A 148 8.87 18.44 -4.61
N LEU A 149 8.37 18.62 -5.84
CA LEU A 149 7.07 18.08 -6.24
C LEU A 149 7.22 16.67 -6.82
N PHE A 150 6.49 15.73 -6.21
CA PHE A 150 6.40 14.35 -6.62
C PHE A 150 4.95 13.92 -6.89
N PHE A 151 4.80 12.90 -7.71
CA PHE A 151 3.56 12.20 -7.98
C PHE A 151 3.71 10.74 -7.55
N ALA A 152 2.85 10.28 -6.64
CA ALA A 152 2.75 8.87 -6.27
C ALA A 152 1.59 8.24 -7.05
N ILE A 153 1.88 7.32 -7.95
CA ILE A 153 0.90 6.71 -8.84
C ILE A 153 0.79 5.22 -8.49
N TYR A 154 -0.41 4.80 -8.13
CA TYR A 154 -0.76 3.40 -7.92
C TYR A 154 -1.39 2.81 -9.19
N PHE A 155 -0.91 1.64 -9.59
CA PHE A 155 -1.46 0.81 -10.67
C PHE A 155 -2.10 -0.44 -10.05
N PRO A 156 -3.43 -0.46 -9.83
CA PRO A 156 -4.12 -1.55 -9.15
C PRO A 156 -3.94 -2.91 -9.84
N GLU A 157 -3.90 -2.94 -11.16
CA GLU A 157 -3.85 -4.17 -11.98
C GLU A 157 -2.59 -5.01 -11.73
N ILE A 158 -1.50 -4.34 -11.36
CA ILE A 158 -0.20 -4.96 -11.05
C ILE A 158 0.23 -4.70 -9.60
N ALA A 159 -0.68 -4.19 -8.77
CA ALA A 159 -0.43 -3.81 -7.38
C ALA A 159 0.89 -3.03 -7.19
N THR A 160 1.18 -2.06 -8.06
CA THR A 160 2.48 -1.38 -8.08
C THR A 160 2.35 0.10 -7.78
N TRP A 161 3.17 0.58 -6.86
CA TRP A 161 3.37 2.00 -6.62
C TRP A 161 4.57 2.51 -7.41
N ILE A 162 4.45 3.74 -7.91
CA ILE A 162 5.56 4.46 -8.54
C ILE A 162 5.62 5.86 -7.96
N LEU A 163 6.81 6.30 -7.57
CA LEU A 163 7.08 7.67 -7.14
C LEU A 163 7.92 8.38 -8.21
N LEU A 164 7.37 9.45 -8.78
CA LEU A 164 7.99 10.22 -9.86
C LEU A 164 8.18 11.67 -9.44
N ALA A 165 9.35 12.25 -9.75
CA ALA A 165 9.54 13.68 -9.71
C ALA A 165 8.77 14.34 -10.86
N LYS A 166 8.38 15.61 -10.67
CA LYS A 166 7.76 16.41 -11.74
C LYS A 166 8.54 16.37 -13.07
N ASP A 167 9.87 16.34 -13.01
CA ASP A 167 10.72 16.46 -14.19
C ASP A 167 10.86 15.12 -14.96
N ASP A 168 10.28 14.02 -14.43
CA ASP A 168 10.23 12.75 -15.15
C ASP A 168 9.20 12.73 -16.29
N PHE A 169 8.31 13.70 -16.33
CA PHE A 169 7.23 13.73 -17.31
C PHE A 169 7.65 14.45 -18.59
N GLU A 170 7.38 13.82 -19.72
CA GLU A 170 7.50 14.46 -21.03
C GLU A 170 6.41 15.52 -21.20
N THR A 171 6.75 16.63 -21.84
CA THR A 171 5.76 17.63 -22.26
C THR A 171 5.22 17.25 -23.65
N THR A 172 3.90 17.06 -23.77
CA THR A 172 3.24 16.79 -25.05
C THR A 172 3.16 18.05 -25.91
N SER A 173 2.81 17.88 -27.19
CA SER A 173 2.54 19.02 -28.10
C SER A 173 1.42 19.94 -27.61
N THR A 174 0.51 19.45 -26.77
CA THR A 174 -0.56 20.23 -26.12
C THR A 174 -0.13 20.85 -24.78
N GLY A 175 1.15 20.73 -24.41
CA GLY A 175 1.72 21.22 -23.16
C GLY A 175 1.39 20.37 -21.92
N SER A 176 0.71 19.22 -22.08
CA SER A 176 0.38 18.34 -20.96
C SER A 176 1.60 17.51 -20.55
N SER A 177 1.65 17.08 -19.28
CA SER A 177 2.70 16.19 -18.79
C SER A 177 2.29 14.74 -19.01
N ARG A 178 3.17 13.90 -19.56
CA ARG A 178 2.90 12.50 -19.90
C ARG A 178 4.09 11.61 -19.56
N ILE A 179 3.81 10.39 -19.13
CA ILE A 179 4.80 9.31 -19.02
C ILE A 179 4.14 7.96 -19.37
N THR A 180 4.87 7.04 -19.99
CA THR A 180 4.39 5.65 -20.19
C THR A 180 4.54 4.86 -18.89
N VAL A 181 3.81 3.75 -18.74
CA VAL A 181 4.00 2.90 -17.55
C VAL A 181 5.41 2.29 -17.52
N MET A 182 5.95 1.88 -18.67
CA MET A 182 7.33 1.39 -18.74
C MET A 182 8.36 2.43 -18.31
N ASP A 183 8.26 3.67 -18.78
CA ASP A 183 9.20 4.72 -18.40
C ASP A 183 9.00 5.13 -16.92
N ALA A 184 7.77 5.08 -16.42
CA ALA A 184 7.47 5.32 -15.02
C ALA A 184 8.14 4.27 -14.11
N LEU A 185 8.10 2.99 -14.49
CA LEU A 185 8.76 1.91 -13.76
C LEU A 185 10.28 2.12 -13.72
N ARG A 186 10.89 2.52 -14.84
CA ARG A 186 12.33 2.81 -14.93
C ARG A 186 12.75 4.02 -14.09
N ARG A 187 11.87 5.00 -13.94
CA ARG A 187 12.11 6.24 -13.18
C ARG A 187 11.56 6.19 -11.75
N ASN A 188 11.13 5.02 -11.28
CA ASN A 188 10.56 4.89 -9.95
C ASN A 188 11.57 5.25 -8.85
N ARG A 189 11.19 6.16 -7.95
CA ARG A 189 12.01 6.64 -6.84
C ARG A 189 11.49 6.20 -5.46
N LEU A 190 10.70 5.14 -5.38
CA LEU A 190 10.18 4.67 -4.09
C LEU A 190 11.27 4.27 -3.09
N ALA A 191 12.48 3.94 -3.55
CA ALA A 191 13.64 3.75 -2.67
C ALA A 191 13.92 4.97 -1.78
N LEU A 192 13.56 6.19 -2.20
CA LEU A 192 13.64 7.40 -1.37
C LEU A 192 12.80 7.32 -0.10
N LEU A 193 11.75 6.48 -0.11
CA LEU A 193 10.85 6.27 1.01
C LEU A 193 11.19 4.98 1.78
N GLY A 194 12.23 4.24 1.38
CA GLY A 194 12.66 2.98 2.01
C GLY A 194 12.15 1.72 1.32
N ASP A 195 11.57 1.83 0.12
CA ASP A 195 11.10 0.66 -0.62
C ASP A 195 12.26 -0.21 -1.10
N ARG A 196 12.10 -1.52 -0.97
CA ARG A 196 13.11 -2.54 -1.30
C ARG A 196 12.46 -3.66 -2.08
N THR A 197 13.16 -4.16 -3.09
CA THR A 197 12.77 -5.36 -3.84
C THR A 197 13.38 -6.59 -3.19
N ILE A 198 12.54 -7.57 -2.87
CA ILE A 198 12.95 -8.80 -2.19
C ILE A 198 13.01 -9.94 -3.22
N GLY A 199 14.14 -10.65 -3.22
CA GLY A 199 14.31 -11.94 -3.86
C GLY A 199 14.57 -13.02 -2.83
N THR A 200 14.20 -14.26 -3.15
CA THR A 200 14.47 -15.44 -2.34
C THR A 200 14.55 -16.67 -3.22
N VAL A 201 14.94 -17.81 -2.65
CA VAL A 201 14.89 -19.09 -3.35
C VAL A 201 13.43 -19.51 -3.61
N SER A 202 13.21 -20.17 -4.74
CA SER A 202 11.93 -20.80 -5.09
C SER A 202 12.08 -22.33 -5.00
N PRO A 203 11.07 -23.08 -4.48
CA PRO A 203 9.79 -22.63 -3.91
C PRO A 203 9.87 -22.22 -2.43
N LEU A 204 8.87 -21.48 -1.96
CA LEU A 204 8.52 -21.36 -0.53
C LEU A 204 7.32 -22.25 -0.22
N GLU A 205 7.36 -22.98 0.88
CA GLU A 205 6.30 -23.94 1.25
C GLU A 205 5.83 -23.76 2.69
N LEU A 206 4.52 -23.87 2.91
CA LEU A 206 3.88 -23.92 4.23
C LEU A 206 3.17 -25.26 4.35
N VAL A 207 3.60 -26.10 5.28
CA VAL A 207 3.02 -27.43 5.53
C VAL A 207 2.25 -27.40 6.83
N LEU A 208 0.94 -27.62 6.72
CA LEU A 208 0.07 -27.81 7.87
C LEU A 208 -0.03 -29.31 8.16
N HIS A 209 0.56 -29.76 9.27
CA HIS A 209 0.46 -31.16 9.68
C HIS A 209 -0.82 -31.40 10.46
N VAL A 210 -1.61 -32.37 10.02
CA VAL A 210 -2.88 -32.72 10.66
C VAL A 210 -2.63 -33.54 11.92
N ASP A 211 -3.39 -33.25 12.98
CA ASP A 211 -3.39 -34.05 14.21
C ASP A 211 -3.91 -35.47 13.93
N PRO A 212 -3.08 -36.52 14.05
CA PRO A 212 -3.50 -37.88 13.76
C PRO A 212 -4.55 -38.42 14.73
N ASP A 213 -4.68 -37.79 15.91
CA ASP A 213 -5.61 -38.20 16.97
C ASP A 213 -7.00 -37.54 16.83
N LYS A 214 -7.21 -36.75 15.76
CA LYS A 214 -8.46 -36.02 15.47
C LYS A 214 -9.07 -36.48 14.15
N ARG A 215 -10.34 -36.11 13.94
CA ARG A 215 -11.04 -36.39 12.67
C ARG A 215 -10.29 -35.72 11.51
N ARG A 216 -10.04 -36.51 10.45
CA ARG A 216 -9.28 -36.09 9.26
C ARG A 216 -9.68 -36.84 7.98
N SER A 217 -10.88 -37.42 7.97
CA SER A 217 -11.46 -38.11 6.82
C SER A 217 -12.19 -37.12 5.92
N VAL A 218 -12.11 -37.32 4.60
CA VAL A 218 -12.92 -36.57 3.61
C VAL A 218 -14.35 -37.10 3.64
N ASP A 219 -15.34 -36.21 3.58
CA ASP A 219 -16.75 -36.56 3.43
C ASP A 219 -17.15 -36.81 1.95
N GLU A 220 -18.42 -37.16 1.73
CA GLU A 220 -18.96 -37.47 0.40
C GLU A 220 -18.95 -36.25 -0.55
N ASP A 221 -18.88 -35.03 -0.01
CA ASP A 221 -18.80 -33.78 -0.77
C ASP A 221 -17.34 -33.37 -1.08
N GLY A 222 -16.36 -34.20 -0.72
CA GLY A 222 -14.94 -33.90 -0.93
C GLY A 222 -14.36 -32.91 0.09
N LYS A 223 -15.03 -32.66 1.21
CA LYS A 223 -14.57 -31.73 2.25
C LYS A 223 -13.94 -32.49 3.42
N ALA A 224 -12.90 -31.90 4.01
CA ALA A 224 -12.28 -32.41 5.23
C ALA A 224 -12.26 -31.32 6.29
N VAL A 225 -12.71 -31.65 7.49
CA VAL A 225 -12.49 -30.83 8.70
C VAL A 225 -11.37 -31.50 9.48
N PHE A 226 -10.32 -30.74 9.79
CA PHE A 226 -9.14 -31.25 10.48
C PHE A 226 -8.61 -30.23 11.49
N ILE A 227 -7.79 -30.71 12.43
CA ILE A 227 -7.07 -29.87 13.39
C ILE A 227 -5.59 -29.89 13.01
N VAL A 228 -4.99 -28.71 12.92
CA VAL A 228 -3.55 -28.55 12.67
C VAL A 228 -2.81 -28.83 13.98
N LYS A 229 -1.89 -29.79 13.95
CA LYS A 229 -0.99 -30.13 15.06
C LYS A 229 0.28 -29.29 15.04
N SER A 230 0.84 -29.06 13.85
CA SER A 230 2.07 -28.29 13.71
C SER A 230 2.21 -27.56 12.37
N VAL A 231 2.94 -26.46 12.49
CA VAL A 231 3.49 -25.51 11.51
C VAL A 231 4.83 -25.90 10.87
N GLU A 232 5.01 -26.13 9.57
CA GLU A 232 6.36 -26.12 8.97
C GLU A 232 6.45 -25.14 7.80
N LEU A 233 7.55 -24.37 7.75
CA LEU A 233 7.89 -23.48 6.65
C LEU A 233 9.20 -23.95 6.01
N LEU A 234 9.24 -24.02 4.69
CA LEU A 234 10.42 -24.44 3.93
C LEU A 234 10.79 -23.41 2.85
N ALA A 235 12.08 -23.28 2.60
CA ALA A 235 12.64 -22.57 1.47
C ALA A 235 13.49 -23.55 0.64
N ALA A 236 13.08 -23.81 -0.60
CA ALA A 236 13.68 -24.80 -1.49
C ALA A 236 13.92 -26.17 -0.80
N GLY A 237 12.93 -26.66 -0.06
CA GLY A 237 12.99 -27.93 0.68
C GLY A 237 13.79 -27.88 1.99
N THR A 238 14.33 -26.74 2.39
CA THR A 238 15.03 -26.56 3.66
C THR A 238 14.10 -25.99 4.72
N THR A 239 13.92 -26.71 5.84
CA THR A 239 13.08 -26.26 6.96
C THR A 239 13.64 -24.99 7.62
N ILE A 240 12.83 -23.94 7.63
CA ILE A 240 13.10 -22.66 8.29
C ILE A 240 12.76 -22.79 9.77
N THR A 241 13.76 -22.62 10.64
CA THR A 241 13.61 -22.82 12.09
C THR A 241 13.69 -21.53 12.90
N ASP A 242 14.27 -20.48 12.34
CA ASP A 242 14.35 -19.17 13.00
C ASP A 242 13.00 -18.44 12.91
N GLU A 243 12.52 -17.88 14.01
CA GLU A 243 11.20 -17.23 14.06
C GLU A 243 11.12 -15.97 13.19
N THR A 244 12.24 -15.25 13.02
CA THR A 244 12.30 -14.05 12.17
C THR A 244 12.20 -14.47 10.72
N GLU A 245 12.98 -15.47 10.30
CA GLU A 245 12.91 -16.04 8.95
C GLU A 245 11.52 -16.61 8.66
N GLN A 246 10.89 -17.29 9.61
CA GLN A 246 9.53 -17.79 9.45
C GLN A 246 8.51 -16.67 9.20
N LYS A 247 8.61 -15.55 9.95
CA LYS A 247 7.75 -14.37 9.73
C LYS A 247 7.98 -13.76 8.35
N ILE A 248 9.24 -13.66 7.91
CA ILE A 248 9.59 -13.16 6.58
C ILE A 248 9.01 -14.09 5.51
N ALA A 249 9.31 -15.39 5.55
CA ALA A 249 8.83 -16.37 4.59
C ALA A 249 7.30 -16.36 4.49
N TYR A 250 6.60 -16.36 5.63
CA TYR A 250 5.14 -16.29 5.65
C TYR A 250 4.60 -15.01 5.01
N PHE A 251 5.20 -13.86 5.29
CA PHE A 251 4.84 -12.59 4.65
C PHE A 251 5.06 -12.62 3.13
N LEU A 252 6.21 -13.15 2.69
CA LEU A 252 6.54 -13.30 1.27
C LEU A 252 5.57 -14.25 0.55
N MET A 253 5.19 -15.36 1.18
CA MET A 253 4.21 -16.29 0.61
C MET A 253 2.81 -15.67 0.46
N LEU A 254 2.38 -14.86 1.43
CA LEU A 254 1.04 -14.26 1.41
C LEU A 254 0.92 -13.08 0.45
N TYR A 255 1.96 -12.25 0.36
CA TYR A 255 1.88 -10.95 -0.29
C TYR A 255 2.88 -10.77 -1.44
N GLY A 256 3.75 -11.75 -1.68
CA GLY A 256 4.64 -11.81 -2.83
C GLY A 256 3.92 -12.01 -4.15
N ASN A 257 4.70 -12.09 -5.24
CA ASN A 257 4.18 -12.36 -6.58
C ASN A 257 4.21 -13.84 -6.98
N PHE A 258 4.77 -14.73 -6.16
CA PHE A 258 4.78 -16.17 -6.46
C PHE A 258 3.35 -16.71 -6.42
N PRO A 259 2.84 -17.33 -7.50
CA PRO A 259 1.58 -18.07 -7.43
C PRO A 259 1.67 -19.16 -6.38
N ALA A 260 0.61 -19.28 -5.57
CA ALA A 260 0.50 -20.27 -4.53
C ALA A 260 -0.59 -21.30 -4.87
N GLU A 261 -0.24 -22.58 -4.79
CA GLU A 261 -1.16 -23.70 -4.94
C GLU A 261 -1.34 -24.44 -3.61
N GLN A 262 -2.48 -25.11 -3.44
CA GLN A 262 -2.78 -25.90 -2.25
C GLN A 262 -2.89 -27.37 -2.63
N GLU A 263 -2.06 -28.21 -2.00
CA GLU A 263 -2.03 -29.64 -2.23
C GLU A 263 -2.36 -30.41 -0.94
N PRO A 264 -3.49 -31.11 -0.87
CA PRO A 264 -3.79 -32.01 0.23
C PRO A 264 -3.06 -33.36 0.06
N ILE A 265 -2.33 -33.79 1.08
CA ILE A 265 -1.58 -35.06 1.08
C ILE A 265 -2.33 -36.11 1.90
N PHE A 266 -2.58 -37.27 1.30
CA PHE A 266 -3.33 -38.37 1.90
C PHE A 266 -2.46 -39.61 2.13
N GLU A 267 -2.64 -40.26 3.27
CA GLU A 267 -2.09 -41.58 3.54
C GLU A 267 -3.21 -42.50 4.02
N GLY A 268 -3.40 -43.64 3.37
CA GLY A 268 -4.47 -44.59 3.72
C GLY A 268 -5.87 -43.98 3.69
N GLY A 269 -6.12 -42.99 2.81
CA GLY A 269 -7.40 -42.29 2.71
C GLY A 269 -7.67 -41.26 3.81
N GLN A 270 -6.70 -40.97 4.68
CA GLN A 270 -6.77 -39.93 5.70
C GLN A 270 -5.91 -38.74 5.29
N LEU A 271 -6.42 -37.52 5.49
CA LEU A 271 -5.64 -36.31 5.26
C LEU A 271 -4.52 -36.23 6.32
N THR A 272 -3.28 -36.11 5.87
CA THR A 272 -2.12 -36.02 6.76
C THR A 272 -1.47 -34.65 6.73
N GLN A 273 -1.48 -33.99 5.58
CA GLN A 273 -0.91 -32.65 5.41
C GLN A 273 -1.75 -31.82 4.46
N LEU A 274 -1.76 -30.51 4.64
CA LEU A 274 -2.11 -29.55 3.60
C LEU A 274 -0.88 -28.70 3.32
N ARG A 275 -0.40 -28.74 2.08
CA ARG A 275 0.78 -27.99 1.64
C ARG A 275 0.36 -26.80 0.80
N MET A 276 0.78 -25.61 1.19
CA MET A 276 0.78 -24.45 0.30
C MET A 276 2.16 -24.34 -0.34
N HIS A 277 2.19 -24.35 -1.67
CA HIS A 277 3.41 -24.29 -2.47
C HIS A 277 3.41 -23.00 -3.28
N ALA A 278 4.29 -22.07 -2.93
CA ALA A 278 4.45 -20.78 -3.61
C ALA A 278 5.76 -20.77 -4.40
N ALA A 279 5.69 -20.73 -5.72
CA ALA A 279 6.84 -20.84 -6.60
C ALA A 279 6.83 -19.76 -7.68
N SER A 280 8.00 -19.38 -8.18
CA SER A 280 8.09 -18.56 -9.39
C SER A 280 7.54 -19.33 -10.60
N VAL A 281 6.88 -18.61 -11.53
CA VAL A 281 6.38 -19.20 -12.79
C VAL A 281 7.55 -19.59 -13.71
N GLU A 282 8.60 -18.78 -13.71
CA GLU A 282 9.80 -18.99 -14.51
C GLU A 282 11.03 -18.97 -13.60
N GLU A 283 11.95 -19.89 -13.82
CA GLU A 283 13.24 -19.91 -13.14
C GLU A 283 14.26 -19.10 -13.95
N SER A 284 14.83 -18.08 -13.31
CA SER A 284 15.85 -17.21 -13.88
C SER A 284 17.20 -17.92 -14.03
N GLY A 285 17.44 -18.99 -13.25
CA GLY A 285 18.72 -19.68 -13.18
C GLY A 285 19.80 -18.93 -12.37
N HIS A 286 19.45 -17.81 -11.72
CA HIS A 286 20.38 -17.01 -10.91
C HIS A 286 20.54 -17.49 -9.46
N GLY A 287 19.83 -18.57 -9.10
CA GLY A 287 19.81 -19.11 -7.74
C GLY A 287 18.83 -18.40 -6.80
N PHE A 288 18.09 -17.40 -7.29
CA PHE A 288 16.99 -16.74 -6.59
C PHE A 288 15.97 -16.21 -7.59
N GLU A 289 14.75 -15.96 -7.11
CA GLU A 289 13.67 -15.37 -7.88
C GLU A 289 13.13 -14.12 -7.17
N VAL A 290 12.70 -13.14 -7.97
CA VAL A 290 12.19 -11.87 -7.45
C VAL A 290 10.76 -12.05 -6.96
N VAL A 291 10.57 -11.94 -5.65
CA VAL A 291 9.25 -11.97 -5.00
C VAL A 291 8.51 -10.64 -5.17
N GLY A 292 9.25 -9.54 -5.31
CA GLY A 292 8.73 -8.20 -5.63
C GLY A 292 9.08 -7.12 -4.60
N PRO A 293 8.64 -5.87 -4.83
CA PRO A 293 8.89 -4.76 -3.92
C PRO A 293 7.96 -4.78 -2.69
N LEU A 294 8.47 -4.29 -1.57
CA LEU A 294 7.70 -4.17 -0.32
C LEU A 294 6.44 -3.34 -0.51
N SER A 295 6.51 -2.28 -1.34
CA SER A 295 5.36 -1.45 -1.71
C SER A 295 4.23 -2.23 -2.39
N SER A 296 4.56 -3.21 -3.24
CA SER A 296 3.56 -4.08 -3.87
C SER A 296 2.98 -5.11 -2.89
N MET A 297 3.82 -5.70 -2.05
CA MET A 297 3.36 -6.62 -0.99
C MET A 297 2.41 -5.90 -0.05
N TYR A 298 2.73 -4.66 0.31
CA TYR A 298 1.88 -3.80 1.10
C TYR A 298 0.54 -3.51 0.43
N ALA A 299 0.55 -3.19 -0.87
CA ALA A 299 -0.67 -2.94 -1.61
C ALA A 299 -1.60 -4.16 -1.61
N ARG A 300 -1.05 -5.37 -1.78
CA ARG A 300 -1.81 -6.63 -1.65
C ARG A 300 -2.35 -6.84 -0.23
N LEU A 301 -1.55 -6.55 0.79
CA LEU A 301 -2.00 -6.60 2.19
C LEU A 301 -3.15 -5.62 2.43
N PHE A 302 -3.02 -4.38 1.96
CA PHE A 302 -4.02 -3.33 2.10
C PHE A 302 -5.33 -3.73 1.42
N GLU A 303 -5.26 -4.18 0.17
CA GLU A 303 -6.42 -4.65 -0.59
C GLU A 303 -7.09 -5.84 0.10
N GLY A 304 -6.33 -6.84 0.55
CA GLY A 304 -6.86 -8.01 1.26
C GLY A 304 -7.56 -7.69 2.59
N ARG A 305 -7.31 -6.52 3.18
CA ARG A 305 -7.97 -6.06 4.41
C ARG A 305 -9.10 -5.05 4.20
N THR A 306 -9.18 -4.46 3.02
CA THR A 306 -10.13 -3.36 2.73
C THR A 306 -11.12 -3.70 1.62
N THR A 307 -10.95 -4.85 0.97
CA THR A 307 -11.85 -5.37 -0.06
C THR A 307 -12.37 -6.76 0.37
N GLY A 308 -13.67 -6.98 0.20
CA GLY A 308 -14.33 -8.27 0.39
C GLY A 308 -15.07 -8.72 -0.89
N PRO A 309 -15.78 -9.86 -0.84
CA PRO A 309 -16.48 -10.42 -2.01
C PRO A 309 -17.50 -9.47 -2.65
N MET A 310 -18.08 -8.57 -1.85
CA MET A 310 -19.11 -7.61 -2.28
C MET A 310 -18.55 -6.21 -2.59
N GLY A 311 -17.22 -6.04 -2.57
CA GLY A 311 -16.56 -4.76 -2.83
C GLY A 311 -15.80 -4.22 -1.61
N VAL A 312 -15.56 -2.90 -1.60
CA VAL A 312 -14.80 -2.21 -0.55
C VAL A 312 -15.53 -2.30 0.79
N THR A 313 -14.82 -2.75 1.83
CA THR A 313 -15.32 -2.91 3.21
C THR A 313 -14.69 -1.91 4.18
N ALA A 314 -13.55 -1.31 3.83
CA ALA A 314 -12.88 -0.29 4.63
C ALA A 314 -12.13 0.72 3.75
N LEU A 315 -11.97 1.95 4.26
CA LEU A 315 -11.21 3.02 3.57
C LEU A 315 -9.73 3.04 3.96
N ASP A 316 -9.39 2.46 5.12
CA ASP A 316 -8.06 2.50 5.71
C ASP A 316 -7.85 1.28 6.62
N ILE A 317 -6.60 1.04 7.03
CA ILE A 317 -6.20 0.02 8.00
C ILE A 317 -5.28 0.61 9.06
N SER A 318 -5.38 0.10 10.29
CA SER A 318 -4.39 0.44 11.33
C SER A 318 -3.10 -0.33 11.07
N ILE A 319 -2.01 0.39 10.84
CA ILE A 319 -0.67 -0.18 10.70
C ILE A 319 0.31 0.52 11.62
N ASP A 320 1.15 -0.29 12.25
CA ASP A 320 2.24 0.18 13.09
C ASP A 320 3.36 0.73 12.20
N PRO A 321 3.82 1.98 12.42
CA PRO A 321 4.94 2.53 11.66
C PRO A 321 6.19 1.65 11.75
N GLY A 322 6.91 1.54 10.64
CA GLY A 322 8.12 0.71 10.51
C GLY A 322 7.88 -0.78 10.36
N THR A 323 6.64 -1.26 10.22
CA THR A 323 6.35 -2.70 10.03
C THR A 323 7.12 -3.29 8.84
N LEU A 324 7.24 -2.58 7.72
CA LEU A 324 8.01 -3.07 6.56
C LEU A 324 9.50 -2.79 6.68
N ALA A 325 9.88 -1.66 7.28
CA ALA A 325 11.28 -1.33 7.54
C ALA A 325 11.97 -2.41 8.38
N THR A 326 11.24 -2.94 9.37
CA THR A 326 11.70 -3.95 10.33
C THR A 326 11.39 -5.39 9.92
N LEU A 327 10.70 -5.61 8.80
CA LEU A 327 10.40 -6.95 8.29
C LEU A 327 11.67 -7.79 8.15
N ILE A 328 12.72 -7.19 7.57
CA ILE A 328 14.08 -7.75 7.54
C ILE A 328 14.93 -6.88 8.47
N PRO A 329 15.29 -7.38 9.68
CA PRO A 329 16.09 -6.62 10.64
C PRO A 329 17.45 -6.20 10.08
N LYS A 330 18.01 -5.11 10.63
CA LYS A 330 19.31 -4.58 10.19
C LYS A 330 20.48 -5.51 10.52
N ASP A 331 20.32 -6.34 11.54
CA ASP A 331 21.27 -7.34 12.03
C ASP A 331 20.93 -8.76 11.52
N PHE A 332 20.13 -8.89 10.45
CA PHE A 332 19.81 -10.18 9.84
C PHE A 332 21.08 -10.90 9.36
N ASP A 333 21.25 -12.15 9.77
CA ASP A 333 22.38 -12.99 9.35
C ASP A 333 22.13 -13.62 7.97
N PHE A 334 22.45 -12.86 6.91
CA PHE A 334 22.29 -13.33 5.54
C PHE A 334 23.11 -14.58 5.21
N ALA A 335 24.26 -14.79 5.87
CA ALA A 335 25.16 -15.89 5.53
C ALA A 335 24.74 -17.22 6.18
N GLY A 336 24.20 -17.15 7.40
CA GLY A 336 23.68 -18.31 8.14
C GLY A 336 22.22 -18.66 7.83
N SER A 337 21.55 -17.85 7.00
CA SER A 337 20.11 -17.94 6.84
C SER A 337 19.64 -19.21 6.11
N LYS A 338 18.57 -19.82 6.61
CA LYS A 338 17.86 -20.91 5.89
C LYS A 338 16.79 -20.39 4.93
N LEU A 339 16.53 -19.08 4.96
CA LEU A 339 15.75 -18.34 3.99
C LEU A 339 16.71 -17.37 3.28
N PRO A 340 17.44 -17.79 2.24
CA PRO A 340 18.34 -16.87 1.54
C PRO A 340 17.56 -15.68 0.97
N LEU A 341 17.95 -14.47 1.32
CA LEU A 341 17.29 -13.24 0.90
C LEU A 341 18.22 -12.36 0.06
N TRP A 342 17.67 -11.81 -1.01
CA TRP A 342 18.26 -10.73 -1.78
C TRP A 342 17.43 -9.48 -1.55
N VAL A 343 18.06 -8.42 -1.04
CA VAL A 343 17.42 -7.15 -0.76
C VAL A 343 18.02 -6.11 -1.67
N MET A 344 17.23 -5.61 -2.61
CA MET A 344 17.68 -4.72 -3.68
C MET A 344 16.97 -3.38 -3.58
N GLU A 345 17.71 -2.31 -3.81
CA GLU A 345 17.15 -0.96 -3.97
C GLU A 345 17.09 -0.61 -5.44
N LEU A 346 15.89 -0.35 -5.95
CA LEU A 346 15.69 0.13 -7.31
C LEU A 346 15.78 1.64 -7.31
N ASN A 347 16.81 2.16 -7.95
CA ASN A 347 16.98 3.58 -8.22
C ASN A 347 16.84 3.84 -9.73
N PRO A 348 16.36 5.03 -10.14
CA PRO A 348 16.39 5.41 -11.54
C PRO A 348 17.82 5.29 -12.10
N GLY A 349 17.95 4.80 -13.33
CA GLY A 349 19.24 4.80 -14.03
C GLY A 349 19.73 6.22 -14.26
N GLU A 350 21.06 6.40 -14.26
CA GLU A 350 21.70 7.59 -14.85
C GLU A 350 21.65 7.42 -16.38
N ASP A 351 21.04 8.36 -17.10
CA ASP A 351 21.04 8.41 -18.57
C ASP A 351 22.44 8.77 -19.13
#